data_AF-A0A971NBG4-F1
#
_entry.id   AF-A0A971NBG4-F1
#
_cell.length_a   1.000
_cell.length_b   1.000
_cell.length_c   1.000
_cell.angle_alpha   90.00
_cell.angle_beta   90.00
_cell.angle_gamma   90.00
#
_symmetry.space_group_name_H-M   'P 1'
#
loop_
_entity.id
_entity.type
_entity.pdbx_description
1 polymer ?
#
loop_
_entity_poly.entity_id
_entity_poly.type
_entity_poly.pdbx_seq_one_letter_code
_entity_poly.pdbx_strand_id
1 'polypeptide(L)' 'PLVVMGSQGRGYVKEFFLGSVSANVARKAHSSVLLIPTKR' A
#
# COMPACT_ATOMS: atom_id res chain seq x y z
N PRO A 1 2.84 -14.72 9.25
CA PRO A 1 1.59 -14.39 8.53
C PRO A 1 1.90 -13.47 7.35
N LEU A 2 1.04 -13.42 6.34
CA LEU A 2 1.22 -12.54 5.17
C LEU A 2 0.01 -11.60 5.08
N VAL A 3 0.28 -10.29 5.00
CA VAL A 3 -0.74 -9.28 4.75
C VAL A 3 -0.72 -8.93 3.27
N VAL A 4 -1.88 -9.02 2.61
CA VAL A 4 -2.03 -8.67 1.18
C VAL A 4 -3.00 -7.50 1.07
N MET A 5 -2.58 -6.41 0.43
CA MET A 5 -3.43 -5.23 0.25
C MET A 5 -3.09 -4.43 -1.01
N GLY A 6 -4.01 -3.55 -1.43
CA GLY A 6 -3.75 -2.62 -2.54
C GLY A 6 -2.74 -1.54 -2.15
N SER A 7 -1.99 -1.02 -3.14
CA SER A 7 -0.98 0.03 -2.90
C SER A 7 -1.52 1.45 -3.02
N GLN A 8 -2.78 1.66 -3.37
CA GLN A 8 -3.32 2.98 -3.75
C GLN A 8 -4.15 3.65 -2.65
N GLY A 9 -4.13 4.99 -2.64
CA GLY A 9 -5.03 5.83 -1.83
C GLY A 9 -6.19 6.42 -2.64
N ARG A 10 -7.04 7.22 -1.99
CA ARG A 10 -8.16 7.93 -2.63
C ARG A 10 -7.79 9.32 -3.19
N GLY A 11 -6.55 9.77 -3.01
CA GLY A 11 -6.10 11.12 -3.41
C GLY A 11 -5.73 11.25 -4.90
N TYR A 12 -5.81 12.47 -5.43
CA TYR A 12 -5.49 12.85 -6.82
C TYR A 12 -3.99 12.91 -7.16
N VAL A 13 -3.12 12.39 -6.29
CA VAL A 13 -1.67 12.43 -6.52
C VAL A 13 -1.30 11.29 -7.44
N LYS A 14 -1.13 11.61 -8.73
CA LYS A 14 -0.80 10.65 -9.80
C LYS A 14 0.58 10.00 -9.64
N GLU A 15 1.41 10.50 -8.72
CA GLU A 15 2.84 10.16 -8.60
C GLU A 15 3.28 9.50 -7.28
N PHE A 16 2.37 9.18 -6.34
CA PHE A 16 2.75 8.42 -5.14
C PHE A 16 2.25 6.98 -5.20
N PHE A 17 3.17 6.05 -5.51
CA PHE A 17 2.94 4.61 -5.65
C PHE A 17 2.33 3.91 -4.40
N LEU A 18 2.36 4.58 -3.23
CA LEU A 18 1.86 4.07 -1.95
C LEU A 18 0.84 5.03 -1.31
N GLY A 19 -0.39 4.56 -1.11
CA GLY A 19 -1.40 5.24 -0.30
C GLY A 19 -0.99 5.34 1.17
N SER A 20 -1.54 6.31 1.90
CA SER A 20 -1.19 6.58 3.30
C SER A 20 -1.37 5.37 4.23
N VAL A 21 -2.42 4.58 4.00
CA VAL A 21 -2.69 3.35 4.77
C VAL A 21 -1.66 2.28 4.44
N SER A 22 -1.49 1.96 3.16
CA SER A 22 -0.48 0.99 2.68
C SER A 22 0.93 1.33 3.15
N ALA A 23 1.30 2.61 3.16
CA ALA A 23 2.61 3.07 3.64
C ALA A 23 2.79 2.87 5.15
N ASN A 24 1.75 3.14 5.94
CA ASN A 24 1.80 2.91 7.38
C ASN A 24 1.86 1.43 7.73
N VAL A 25 1.10 0.59 7.01
CA VAL A 25 1.12 -0.87 7.20
C VAL A 25 2.49 -1.43 6.83
N ALA A 26 3.02 -1.11 5.65
CA ALA A 26 4.32 -1.62 5.19
C ALA A 26 5.48 -1.26 6.14
N ARG A 27 5.41 -0.08 6.79
CA ARG A 27 6.47 0.39 7.71
C ARG A 27 6.37 -0.21 9.12
N LYS A 28 5.18 -0.61 9.57
CA LYS A 28 4.93 -1.00 10.97
C LYS A 28 4.57 -2.47 11.15
N ALA A 29 4.25 -3.19 10.08
CA ALA A 29 3.85 -4.58 10.17
C ALA A 29 4.99 -5.45 10.72
N HIS A 30 4.67 -6.29 11.71
CA HIS A 30 5.56 -7.35 12.19
C HIS A 30 5.59 -8.58 11.25
N SER A 31 4.85 -8.51 10.14
CA SER A 31 4.67 -9.56 9.16
C SER A 31 5.02 -9.07 7.76
N SER A 32 5.38 -9.98 6.86
CA SER A 32 5.55 -9.65 5.45
C SER A 32 4.28 -9.00 4.87
N VAL A 33 4.47 -7.98 4.05
CA VAL A 33 3.38 -7.24 3.39
C VAL A 33 3.58 -7.31 1.88
N LEU A 34 2.59 -7.83 1.16
CA LEU A 34 2.53 -7.81 -0.30
C LEU A 34 1.57 -6.71 -0.74
N LEU A 35 2.13 -5.70 -1.43
CA LEU A 35 1.35 -4.59 -1.99
C LEU A 35 1.05 -4.85 -3.47
N ILE A 36 -0.22 -4.79 -3.83
CA ILE A 36 -0.68 -4.98 -5.21
C ILE A 36 -1.02 -3.60 -5.81
N PRO A 37 -0.27 -3.12 -6.82
CA PRO A 37 -0.63 -1.90 -7.53
C PRO A 37 -1.93 -2.12 -8.32
N THR A 38 -2.80 -1.11 -8.33
CA THR A 38 -3.94 -1.12 -9.26
C THR A 38 -3.41 -0.88 -10.67
N LYS A 39 -3.96 -1.57 -11.66
CA LYS A 39 -3.89 -1.07 -13.04
C LYS A 39 -4.79 0.17 -13.10
N ARG A 40 -4.22 1.33 -13.41
CA ARG A 40 -4.95 2.48 -13.93
C ARG A 40 -4.58 2.63 -15.39
#